data_AF-A0A0P9EDB0-F1
#
_entry.id   AF-A0A0P9EDB0-F1
#
_cell.length_a   1.000
_cell.length_b   1.000
_cell.length_c   1.000
_cell.angle_alpha   90.00
_cell.angle_beta   90.00
_cell.angle_gamma   90.00
#
_symmetry.space_group_name_H-M   'P 1'
#
loop_
_entity.id
_entity.type
_entity.pdbx_description
1 polymer ?
#
loop_
_entity_poly.entity_id
_entity_poly.type
_entity_poly.pdbx_seq_one_letter_code
_entity_poly.pdbx_strand_id
1 'polypeptide(L)'
;MRKENSDFKTSFLSEAGTFIRNKDYFAFTEQDDKACYVIARGLDSDTEKESAELAVKSVLGSFLDRPTLSRRKLKRYLWEAHELLQIESRRVRRKVSLTLVATDYTRMVWAVAGNTRLYQFRNGRLHTKSKDQSLSRSMAEAGELSEDRLDKHEERHNLLWYMGKPGAFEPFVSKKMLLSEGDVLLLCTPGLWENVDGAEMLDALEEVKEPAELVDTLEDVLLSRQSKQVPNYTAAAVYVNKVFKEDPKKKWKIIKRIALVLIPLLLLGGGAYLYTYKTAKAKVEAAAAILEREKSGDEAVQEKDYPGAVKEYSEARNAAIKVSDVVHMRLIGKKQKTAQLIVDGDGSFKDGNYAKAIESYEKAQKEAKQQSVYDEKDLEAKIAKARTYQQITELMKQGDQKLQAQDYEGAKETYAKAKKEAQQADFASGEKELAAKLEAADAKIAGVFKEKKQLDADKLEKKGDQSYTAQAYEQAVTSYAMAQEIYQEIGMLEKVLGVERKITKAQEKLNPPPQPPQSAGADGATGGGGRAPAGQGAGEAGAANQGAAGQGGAKSAANGGQAEKTEGGGK
;
A
#
# COMPACT_ATOMS: atom_id res chain seq x y z
N MET A 1 51.88 -6.06 29.30
CA MET A 1 50.80 -6.98 29.76
C MET A 1 50.19 -6.44 31.06
N ARG A 2 49.08 -6.98 31.60
CA ARG A 2 48.39 -6.34 32.74
C ARG A 2 49.22 -6.42 34.03
N LYS A 3 49.81 -7.58 34.35
CA LYS A 3 50.67 -7.80 35.52
C LYS A 3 51.84 -6.83 35.54
N GLU A 4 52.57 -6.68 34.43
CA GLU A 4 53.71 -5.74 34.29
C GLU A 4 53.33 -4.27 34.52
N ASN A 5 52.05 -3.91 34.31
CA ASN A 5 51.54 -2.55 34.48
C ASN A 5 50.75 -2.38 35.81
N SER A 6 50.90 -3.35 36.70
CA SER A 6 50.34 -3.37 38.05
C SER A 6 51.44 -3.76 39.04
N ASP A 7 51.23 -3.50 40.33
CA ASP A 7 52.14 -3.92 41.39
C ASP A 7 51.32 -4.58 42.49
N PHE A 8 51.50 -5.91 42.59
CA PHE A 8 50.84 -6.78 43.55
C PHE A 8 51.96 -7.53 44.26
N LYS A 9 52.07 -7.32 45.58
CA LYS A 9 53.03 -8.01 46.45
C LYS A 9 52.28 -8.99 47.33
N THR A 10 52.74 -10.24 47.36
CA THR A 10 52.08 -11.33 48.06
C THR A 10 53.04 -11.97 49.05
N SER A 11 52.62 -12.13 50.31
CA SER A 11 53.30 -12.96 51.31
C SER A 11 52.30 -13.83 52.05
N PHE A 12 52.74 -14.94 52.61
CA PHE A 12 51.90 -15.82 53.40
C PHE A 12 52.70 -16.56 54.46
N LEU A 13 52.01 -16.96 55.53
CA LEU A 13 52.48 -17.88 56.56
C LEU A 13 51.51 -19.06 56.64
N SER A 14 52.03 -20.24 57.01
CA SER A 14 51.20 -21.44 57.13
C SER A 14 51.82 -22.44 58.08
N GLU A 15 51.34 -22.46 59.32
CA GLU A 15 51.95 -23.25 60.39
C GLU A 15 51.03 -24.35 60.92
N ALA A 16 51.66 -25.45 61.35
CA ALA A 16 50.94 -26.55 61.97
C ALA A 16 50.47 -26.21 63.40
N GLY A 17 51.01 -25.16 64.02
CA GLY A 17 50.77 -24.84 65.42
C GLY A 17 51.33 -25.94 66.33
N THR A 18 50.54 -26.37 67.31
CA THR A 18 50.94 -27.47 68.21
C THR A 18 50.69 -28.87 67.61
N PHE A 19 50.15 -28.96 66.41
CA PHE A 19 49.79 -30.22 65.76
C PHE A 19 50.96 -30.76 64.91
N ILE A 20 51.01 -32.08 64.73
CA ILE A 20 52.07 -32.75 63.93
C ILE A 20 51.97 -32.38 62.45
N ARG A 21 50.77 -32.03 61.96
CA ARG A 21 50.52 -31.75 60.55
C ARG A 21 49.73 -30.47 60.39
N ASN A 22 50.08 -29.71 59.35
CA ASN A 22 49.30 -28.59 58.88
C ASN A 22 48.24 -29.08 57.88
N LYS A 23 46.95 -28.91 58.23
CA LYS A 23 45.81 -29.24 57.36
C LYS A 23 45.31 -28.05 56.55
N ASP A 24 45.93 -26.89 56.72
CA ASP A 24 45.67 -25.72 55.92
C ASP A 24 46.60 -25.69 54.69
N TYR A 25 46.15 -25.05 53.62
CA TYR A 25 46.93 -24.94 52.40
C TYR A 25 46.61 -23.62 51.69
N PHE A 26 47.65 -22.91 51.29
CA PHE A 26 47.56 -21.72 50.46
C PHE A 26 48.44 -21.88 49.23
N ALA A 27 47.89 -21.52 48.07
CA ALA A 27 48.67 -21.38 46.86
C ALA A 27 48.05 -20.34 45.93
N PHE A 28 48.86 -19.80 45.03
CA PHE A 28 48.42 -18.80 44.09
C PHE A 28 49.14 -18.91 42.75
N THR A 29 48.59 -18.25 41.74
CA THR A 29 49.22 -18.06 40.44
C THR A 29 48.98 -16.63 39.98
N GLU A 30 50.04 -15.96 39.53
CA GLU A 30 50.01 -14.61 38.97
C GLU A 30 50.48 -14.69 37.51
N GLN A 31 49.54 -14.71 36.56
CA GLN A 31 49.84 -14.70 35.13
C GLN A 31 49.78 -13.28 34.57
N ASP A 32 50.23 -13.09 33.32
CA ASP A 32 50.30 -11.80 32.64
C ASP A 32 49.02 -10.97 32.66
N ASP A 33 47.86 -11.62 32.59
CA ASP A 33 46.56 -10.94 32.49
C ASP A 33 45.65 -11.12 33.70
N LYS A 34 45.88 -12.15 34.52
CA LYS A 34 45.05 -12.51 35.68
C LYS A 34 45.85 -13.21 36.77
N ALA A 35 45.40 -13.10 38.00
CA ALA A 35 45.90 -13.87 39.12
C ALA A 35 44.76 -14.60 39.85
N CYS A 36 45.11 -15.66 40.56
CA CYS A 36 44.21 -16.42 41.43
C CYS A 36 44.94 -16.80 42.71
N TYR A 37 44.36 -16.45 43.86
CA TYR A 37 44.83 -16.79 45.20
C TYR A 37 43.80 -17.70 45.85
N VAL A 38 44.22 -18.82 46.41
CA VAL A 38 43.31 -19.80 47.00
C VAL A 38 43.85 -20.26 48.34
N ILE A 39 43.04 -20.10 49.39
CA ILE A 39 43.32 -20.59 50.73
C ILE A 39 42.28 -21.64 51.10
N ALA A 40 42.71 -22.71 51.75
CA ALA A 40 41.84 -23.78 52.19
C ALA A 40 42.25 -24.34 53.54
N ARG A 41 41.27 -24.92 54.24
CA ARG A 41 41.44 -25.67 55.48
C ARG A 41 40.77 -27.04 55.35
N GLY A 42 41.53 -28.09 55.67
CA GLY A 42 40.99 -29.44 55.85
C GLY A 42 40.16 -29.52 57.13
N LEU A 43 38.95 -30.04 57.03
CA LEU A 43 38.00 -30.22 58.12
C LEU A 43 37.81 -31.71 58.48
N ASP A 44 38.56 -32.58 57.83
CA ASP A 44 38.48 -34.03 58.01
C ASP A 44 39.61 -34.56 58.89
N SER A 45 39.45 -35.81 59.34
CA SER A 45 40.40 -36.51 60.20
C SER A 45 41.42 -37.35 59.42
N ASP A 46 41.51 -37.20 58.09
CA ASP A 46 42.42 -38.01 57.28
C ASP A 46 43.88 -37.65 57.59
N THR A 47 44.76 -38.66 57.56
CA THR A 47 46.20 -38.56 57.84
C THR A 47 47.05 -39.05 56.67
N GLU A 48 46.46 -39.52 55.57
CA GLU A 48 47.20 -40.04 54.41
C GLU A 48 47.23 -39.05 53.26
N LYS A 49 46.17 -38.27 53.06
CA LYS A 49 46.11 -37.27 51.99
C LYS A 49 45.55 -35.94 52.50
N GLU A 50 46.21 -34.85 52.11
CA GLU A 50 45.86 -33.50 52.53
C GLU A 50 44.71 -32.95 51.65
N SER A 51 43.48 -32.95 52.17
CA SER A 51 42.28 -32.55 51.43
C SER A 51 42.31 -31.08 50.97
N ALA A 52 42.87 -30.18 51.78
CA ALA A 52 43.01 -28.76 51.43
C ALA A 52 43.89 -28.57 50.19
N GLU A 53 45.04 -29.26 50.15
CA GLU A 53 45.96 -29.24 49.01
C GLU A 53 45.28 -29.76 47.73
N LEU A 54 44.54 -30.88 47.82
CA LEU A 54 43.80 -31.44 46.69
C LEU A 54 42.78 -30.45 46.11
N ALA A 55 42.01 -29.78 46.98
CA ALA A 55 41.02 -28.80 46.57
C ALA A 55 41.66 -27.57 45.90
N VAL A 56 42.71 -27.04 46.51
CA VAL A 56 43.44 -25.86 45.99
C VAL A 56 44.07 -26.17 44.63
N LYS A 57 44.74 -27.32 44.48
CA LYS A 57 45.35 -27.74 43.20
C LYS A 57 44.30 -27.92 42.11
N SER A 58 43.14 -28.49 42.43
CA SER A 58 42.05 -28.64 41.46
C SER A 58 41.56 -27.27 40.97
N VAL A 59 41.28 -26.34 41.89
CA VAL A 59 40.80 -25.00 41.54
C VAL A 59 41.85 -24.22 40.73
N LEU A 60 43.11 -24.25 41.15
CA LEU A 60 44.20 -23.59 40.44
C LEU A 60 44.47 -24.21 39.07
N GLY A 61 44.39 -25.55 38.94
CA GLY A 61 44.52 -26.24 37.66
C GLY A 61 43.47 -25.78 36.65
N SER A 62 42.19 -25.76 37.04
CA SER A 62 41.11 -25.26 36.19
C SER A 62 41.25 -23.76 35.87
N PHE A 63 41.79 -22.96 36.80
CA PHE A 63 42.07 -21.55 36.56
C PHE A 63 43.23 -21.34 35.58
N LEU A 64 44.32 -22.11 35.71
CA LEU A 64 45.50 -22.04 34.84
C LEU A 64 45.15 -22.40 33.39
N ASP A 65 44.31 -23.42 33.18
CA ASP A 65 43.81 -23.78 31.84
C ASP A 65 42.95 -22.66 31.23
N ARG A 66 42.03 -22.08 32.03
CA ARG A 66 41.10 -21.04 31.55
C ARG A 66 40.95 -19.88 32.54
N PRO A 67 41.91 -18.93 32.57
CA PRO A 67 41.89 -17.81 33.50
C PRO A 67 40.65 -16.92 33.31
N THR A 68 39.91 -16.62 34.38
CA THR A 68 38.62 -15.93 34.25
C THR A 68 38.17 -15.16 35.49
N LEU A 69 37.36 -14.12 35.28
CA LEU A 69 36.56 -13.42 36.30
C LEU A 69 35.06 -13.68 36.17
N SER A 70 34.66 -14.69 35.38
CA SER A 70 33.25 -15.03 35.23
C SER A 70 32.76 -15.77 36.47
N ARG A 71 31.76 -15.21 37.18
CA ARG A 71 31.14 -15.84 38.35
C ARG A 71 30.71 -17.29 38.07
N ARG A 72 30.13 -17.53 36.90
CA ARG A 72 29.67 -18.86 36.47
C ARG A 72 30.83 -19.85 36.32
N LYS A 73 31.96 -19.42 35.76
CA LYS A 73 33.13 -20.30 35.58
C LYS A 73 33.83 -20.56 36.91
N LEU A 74 34.00 -19.53 37.76
CA LEU A 74 34.58 -19.71 39.09
C LEU A 74 33.71 -20.62 39.96
N LYS A 75 32.37 -20.46 39.95
CA LYS A 75 31.46 -21.41 40.60
C LYS A 75 31.69 -22.85 40.10
N ARG A 76 31.92 -23.02 38.81
CA ARG A 76 32.23 -24.33 38.22
C ARG A 76 33.56 -24.91 38.72
N TYR A 77 34.63 -24.12 38.83
CA TYR A 77 35.92 -24.60 39.36
C TYR A 77 35.78 -25.08 40.81
N LEU A 78 34.96 -24.41 41.62
CA LEU A 78 34.66 -24.87 42.98
C LEU A 78 33.83 -26.16 42.98
N TRP A 79 32.91 -26.32 42.03
CA TRP A 79 32.15 -27.56 41.84
C TRP A 79 33.04 -28.73 41.41
N GLU A 80 33.96 -28.52 40.48
CA GLU A 80 34.94 -29.54 40.04
C GLU A 80 35.80 -30.01 41.23
N ALA A 81 36.31 -29.08 42.04
CA ALA A 81 37.06 -29.42 43.25
C ALA A 81 36.18 -30.14 44.32
N HIS A 82 34.92 -29.72 44.46
CA HIS A 82 33.96 -30.38 45.32
C HIS A 82 33.72 -31.84 44.90
N GLU A 83 33.48 -32.09 43.62
CA GLU A 83 33.27 -33.43 43.05
C GLU A 83 34.51 -34.30 43.23
N LEU A 84 35.70 -33.76 43.00
CA LEU A 84 36.95 -34.46 43.22
C LEU A 84 37.10 -34.92 44.68
N LEU A 85 36.76 -34.06 45.65
CA LEU A 85 36.78 -34.43 47.07
C LEU A 85 35.77 -35.54 47.40
N GLN A 86 34.59 -35.57 46.76
CA GLN A 86 33.63 -36.67 46.93
C GLN A 86 34.20 -37.99 46.40
N ILE A 87 34.80 -37.97 45.21
CA ILE A 87 35.40 -39.16 44.58
C ILE A 87 36.55 -39.71 45.43
N GLU A 88 37.35 -38.82 46.01
CA GLU A 88 38.50 -39.17 46.87
C GLU A 88 38.10 -39.49 48.33
N SER A 89 36.81 -39.38 48.69
CA SER A 89 36.26 -39.71 50.01
C SER A 89 35.99 -41.22 50.18
N ARG A 90 36.96 -42.07 49.83
CA ARG A 90 36.78 -43.55 49.84
C ARG A 90 36.74 -44.15 51.25
N ARG A 91 37.72 -43.80 52.10
CA ARG A 91 37.87 -44.33 53.47
C ARG A 91 37.46 -43.31 54.52
N VAL A 92 37.95 -42.09 54.36
CA VAL A 92 37.62 -40.95 55.21
C VAL A 92 36.90 -39.92 54.36
N ARG A 93 35.83 -39.35 54.91
CA ARG A 93 35.09 -38.29 54.22
C ARG A 93 35.92 -37.02 54.21
N ARG A 94 36.31 -36.57 53.01
CA ARG A 94 37.09 -35.36 52.82
C ARG A 94 36.20 -34.13 52.90
N LYS A 95 36.63 -33.15 53.67
CA LYS A 95 35.86 -31.92 53.91
C LYS A 95 36.81 -30.75 53.89
N VAL A 96 36.49 -29.71 53.14
CA VAL A 96 37.36 -28.53 53.00
C VAL A 96 36.54 -27.24 53.09
N SER A 97 37.06 -26.28 53.85
CA SER A 97 36.66 -24.88 53.76
C SER A 97 37.62 -24.14 52.82
N LEU A 98 37.13 -23.39 51.84
CA LEU A 98 37.97 -22.77 50.81
C LEU A 98 37.51 -21.34 50.47
N THR A 99 38.48 -20.44 50.32
CA THR A 99 38.29 -19.08 49.80
C THR A 99 39.19 -18.88 48.60
N LEU A 100 38.62 -18.32 47.53
CA LEU A 100 39.33 -17.98 46.29
C LEU A 100 39.19 -16.49 46.01
N VAL A 101 40.25 -15.86 45.52
CA VAL A 101 40.25 -14.52 44.93
C VAL A 101 40.86 -14.59 43.55
N ALA A 102 40.10 -14.26 42.51
CA ALA A 102 40.57 -14.08 41.15
C ALA A 102 40.60 -12.59 40.80
N THR A 103 41.66 -12.11 40.14
CA THR A 103 41.79 -10.72 39.70
C THR A 103 42.28 -10.60 38.26
N ASP A 104 41.87 -9.56 37.54
CA ASP A 104 42.45 -9.13 36.26
C ASP A 104 43.36 -7.90 36.42
N TYR A 105 43.89 -7.70 37.62
CA TYR A 105 44.69 -6.55 38.09
C TYR A 105 43.96 -5.19 38.10
N THR A 106 42.69 -5.15 37.68
CA THR A 106 41.82 -3.97 37.78
C THR A 106 40.62 -4.24 38.69
N ARG A 107 40.10 -5.46 38.62
CA ARG A 107 38.92 -5.94 39.34
C ARG A 107 39.22 -7.26 39.98
N MET A 108 38.48 -7.60 41.03
CA MET A 108 38.49 -8.93 41.62
C MET A 108 37.09 -9.55 41.68
N VAL A 109 37.06 -10.87 41.73
CA VAL A 109 35.93 -11.69 42.13
C VAL A 109 36.46 -12.67 43.16
N TRP A 110 35.72 -12.85 44.25
CA TRP A 110 36.06 -13.81 45.28
C TRP A 110 34.93 -14.79 45.49
N ALA A 111 35.26 -15.94 46.05
CA ALA A 111 34.31 -16.99 46.35
C ALA A 111 34.67 -17.68 47.66
N VAL A 112 33.66 -18.15 48.39
CA VAL A 112 33.81 -18.84 49.67
C VAL A 112 32.92 -20.07 49.69
N ALA A 113 33.47 -21.14 50.23
CA ALA A 113 32.81 -22.38 50.60
C ALA A 113 33.27 -22.78 52.01
N GLY A 114 32.55 -22.38 53.06
CA GLY A 114 32.91 -22.64 54.46
C GLY A 114 33.19 -21.37 55.27
N ASN A 115 34.23 -21.38 56.10
CA ASN A 115 34.60 -20.32 57.06
C ASN A 115 36.09 -19.90 56.98
N THR A 116 36.78 -20.18 55.89
CA THR A 116 37.97 -19.40 55.54
C THR A 116 37.50 -18.03 55.07
N ARG A 117 38.29 -16.99 55.36
CA ARG A 117 37.84 -15.61 55.21
C ARG A 117 38.73 -14.82 54.26
N LEU A 118 38.10 -13.85 53.60
CA LEU A 118 38.72 -12.74 52.91
C LEU A 118 38.36 -11.44 53.63
N TYR A 119 39.38 -10.67 53.97
CA TYR A 119 39.27 -9.28 54.37
C TYR A 119 39.89 -8.41 53.27
N GLN A 120 39.21 -7.31 52.93
CA GLN A 120 39.73 -6.26 52.06
C GLN A 120 39.78 -4.99 52.88
N PHE A 121 40.99 -4.47 53.05
CA PHE A 121 41.23 -3.17 53.67
C PHE A 121 41.52 -2.14 52.58
N ARG A 122 40.97 -0.94 52.77
CA ARG A 122 41.15 0.19 51.86
C ARG A 122 41.21 1.47 52.68
N ASN A 123 42.27 2.25 52.49
CA ASN A 123 42.50 3.52 53.18
C ASN A 123 42.40 3.38 54.73
N GLY A 124 43.05 2.36 55.30
CA GLY A 124 43.06 2.13 56.75
C GLY A 124 41.71 1.69 57.35
N ARG A 125 40.78 1.16 56.53
CA ARG A 125 39.47 0.69 57.00
C ARG A 125 39.10 -0.64 56.38
N LEU A 126 38.34 -1.45 57.11
CA LEU A 126 37.74 -2.67 56.58
C LEU A 126 36.65 -2.32 55.55
N HIS A 127 36.91 -2.62 54.29
CA HIS A 127 35.99 -2.35 53.18
C HIS A 127 35.09 -3.54 52.87
N THR A 128 35.65 -4.76 52.86
CA THR A 128 34.90 -5.99 52.59
C THR A 128 35.35 -7.10 53.54
N LYS A 129 34.41 -7.81 54.17
CA LYS A 129 34.65 -9.07 54.89
C LYS A 129 33.77 -10.15 54.27
N SER A 130 34.33 -11.31 53.94
CA SER A 130 33.54 -12.45 53.50
C SER A 130 32.65 -12.97 54.63
N LYS A 131 31.49 -13.50 54.27
CA LYS A 131 30.58 -14.13 55.23
C LYS A 131 30.82 -15.63 55.27
N ASP A 132 30.92 -16.17 56.47
CA ASP A 132 30.99 -17.61 56.70
C ASP A 132 29.69 -18.27 56.27
N GLN A 133 29.78 -19.49 55.73
CA GLN A 133 28.62 -20.31 55.41
C GLN A 133 28.29 -21.27 56.56
N SER A 134 28.13 -20.72 57.77
CA SER A 134 27.84 -21.41 59.03
C SER A 134 26.39 -21.24 59.49
N LEU A 135 25.97 -22.08 60.44
CA LEU A 135 24.67 -21.96 61.10
C LEU A 135 24.55 -20.64 61.86
N SER A 136 25.59 -20.21 62.59
CA SER A 136 25.59 -18.91 63.28
C SER A 136 25.35 -17.74 62.32
N ARG A 137 25.91 -17.77 61.11
CA ARG A 137 25.63 -16.76 60.08
C ARG A 137 24.18 -16.79 59.64
N SER A 138 23.61 -17.98 59.42
CA SER A 138 22.19 -18.12 59.07
C SER A 138 21.27 -17.58 60.17
N MET A 139 21.59 -17.82 61.44
CA MET A 139 20.85 -17.28 62.59
C MET A 139 20.92 -15.74 62.64
N ALA A 140 22.10 -15.17 62.38
CA ALA A 140 22.23 -13.71 62.32
C ALA A 140 21.47 -13.09 61.13
N GLU A 141 21.47 -13.75 59.97
CA GLU A 141 20.67 -13.30 58.82
C GLU A 141 19.16 -13.43 59.05
N ALA A 142 18.72 -14.34 59.93
CA ALA A 142 17.35 -14.43 60.42
C ALA A 142 17.00 -13.44 61.56
N GLY A 143 17.98 -12.68 62.06
CA GLY A 143 17.81 -11.74 63.17
C GLY A 143 17.80 -12.39 64.57
N GLU A 144 18.10 -13.69 64.66
CA GLU A 144 18.15 -14.44 65.93
C GLU A 144 19.46 -14.22 66.69
N LEU A 145 20.51 -13.75 66.02
CA LEU A 145 21.83 -13.49 66.58
C LEU A 145 22.36 -12.13 66.12
N SER A 146 22.88 -11.32 67.05
CA SER A 146 23.52 -10.04 66.73
C SER A 146 24.87 -10.25 66.02
N GLU A 147 25.19 -9.39 65.04
CA GLU A 147 26.46 -9.45 64.28
C GLU A 147 27.71 -9.45 65.20
N ASP A 148 27.70 -8.69 66.30
CA ASP A 148 28.82 -8.60 67.25
C ASP A 148 29.14 -9.92 67.98
N ARG A 149 28.19 -10.86 68.00
CA ARG A 149 28.35 -12.17 68.66
C ARG A 149 28.75 -13.28 67.69
N LEU A 150 28.72 -13.05 66.39
CA LEU A 150 28.94 -14.08 65.37
C LEU A 150 30.29 -14.79 65.51
N ASP A 151 31.36 -14.00 65.67
CA ASP A 151 32.73 -14.51 65.70
C ASP A 151 33.04 -15.33 66.96
N LYS A 152 32.21 -15.17 68.01
CA LYS A 152 32.36 -15.87 69.31
C LYS A 152 31.30 -16.95 69.54
N HIS A 153 30.34 -17.11 68.62
CA HIS A 153 29.23 -18.05 68.78
C HIS A 153 29.71 -19.51 68.71
N GLU A 154 29.03 -20.42 69.43
CA GLU A 154 29.36 -21.86 69.45
C GLU A 154 29.10 -22.52 68.08
N GLU A 155 27.99 -22.17 67.43
CA GLU A 155 27.62 -22.68 66.09
C GLU A 155 28.45 -22.12 64.92
N ARG A 156 29.55 -21.38 65.18
CA ARG A 156 30.38 -20.79 64.11
C ARG A 156 31.12 -21.83 63.25
N HIS A 157 31.37 -23.01 63.81
CA HIS A 157 32.00 -24.13 63.10
C HIS A 157 30.99 -25.09 62.46
N ASN A 158 29.69 -24.91 62.69
CA ASN A 158 28.65 -25.74 62.09
C ASN A 158 28.35 -25.27 60.66
N LEU A 159 29.13 -25.75 59.69
CA LEU A 159 29.10 -25.28 58.31
C LEU A 159 27.91 -25.87 57.53
N LEU A 160 27.07 -25.00 56.98
CA LEU A 160 25.98 -25.36 56.06
C LEU A 160 26.51 -25.70 54.66
N TRP A 161 27.54 -24.99 54.22
CA TRP A 161 28.18 -25.19 52.92
C TRP A 161 29.70 -25.31 53.08
N TYR A 162 30.24 -26.43 52.61
CA TYR A 162 31.66 -26.73 52.57
C TYR A 162 31.93 -27.73 51.42
N MET A 163 33.16 -27.81 50.94
CA MET A 163 33.51 -28.74 49.86
C MET A 163 33.60 -30.19 50.37
N GLY A 164 33.13 -31.16 49.57
CA GLY A 164 32.99 -32.55 50.02
C GLY A 164 31.74 -32.82 50.88
N LYS A 165 30.83 -31.85 51.02
CA LYS A 165 29.51 -32.02 51.66
C LYS A 165 28.59 -32.92 50.82
N PRO A 166 27.91 -33.94 51.38
CA PRO A 166 27.02 -34.78 50.59
C PRO A 166 25.78 -34.01 50.11
N GLY A 167 25.31 -34.35 48.92
CA GLY A 167 24.14 -33.73 48.31
C GLY A 167 24.43 -32.33 47.75
N ALA A 168 23.59 -31.36 48.09
CA ALA A 168 23.69 -30.00 47.56
C ALA A 168 24.97 -29.29 48.04
N PHE A 169 25.57 -28.52 47.13
CA PHE A 169 26.72 -27.65 47.36
C PHE A 169 26.49 -26.27 46.73
N GLU A 170 26.45 -25.24 47.56
CA GLU A 170 26.22 -23.87 47.09
C GLU A 170 27.30 -22.90 47.60
N PRO A 171 28.44 -22.79 46.89
CA PRO A 171 29.46 -21.82 47.24
C PRO A 171 28.98 -20.40 46.90
N PHE A 172 29.36 -19.43 47.72
CA PHE A 172 29.15 -18.03 47.43
C PHE A 172 30.18 -17.54 46.41
N VAL A 173 29.75 -16.73 45.43
CA VAL A 173 30.65 -16.06 44.47
C VAL A 173 30.23 -14.60 44.33
N SER A 174 31.13 -13.67 44.65
CA SER A 174 30.84 -12.23 44.66
C SER A 174 30.63 -11.64 43.27
N LYS A 175 30.11 -10.41 43.21
CA LYS A 175 30.10 -9.61 41.98
C LYS A 175 31.54 -9.14 41.66
N LYS A 176 31.79 -8.71 40.42
CA LYS A 176 33.07 -8.06 40.08
C LYS A 176 33.18 -6.75 40.87
N MET A 177 34.26 -6.60 41.62
CA MET A 177 34.54 -5.40 42.41
C MET A 177 35.80 -4.72 41.88
N LEU A 178 35.85 -3.39 41.92
CA LEU A 178 37.02 -2.63 41.48
C LEU A 178 38.07 -2.66 42.59
N LEU A 179 39.31 -2.95 42.22
CA LEU A 179 40.46 -2.78 43.09
C LEU A 179 40.91 -1.31 43.04
N SER A 180 41.43 -0.82 44.16
CA SER A 180 42.07 0.49 44.26
C SER A 180 43.53 0.33 44.62
N GLU A 181 44.34 1.32 44.25
CA GLU A 181 45.74 1.42 44.70
C GLU A 181 45.74 1.56 46.22
N GLY A 182 46.55 0.78 46.91
CA GLY A 182 46.60 0.69 48.37
C GLY A 182 45.61 -0.31 49.00
N ASP A 183 44.84 -1.08 48.20
CA ASP A 183 44.02 -2.16 48.76
C ASP A 183 44.93 -3.26 49.34
N VAL A 184 44.58 -3.77 50.53
CA VAL A 184 45.21 -4.96 51.11
C VAL A 184 44.16 -6.07 51.21
N LEU A 185 44.45 -7.21 50.59
CA LEU A 185 43.61 -8.41 50.67
C LEU A 185 44.27 -9.39 51.64
N LEU A 186 43.59 -9.70 52.73
CA LEU A 186 44.03 -10.70 53.72
C LEU A 186 43.12 -11.91 53.62
N LEU A 187 43.69 -13.06 53.23
CA LEU A 187 43.03 -14.35 53.24
C LEU A 187 43.50 -15.12 54.48
N CYS A 188 42.60 -15.70 55.25
CA CYS A 188 43.00 -16.44 56.46
C CYS A 188 42.07 -17.60 56.81
N THR A 189 42.62 -18.58 57.51
CA THR A 189 41.87 -19.72 58.07
C THR A 189 41.39 -19.42 59.49
N PRO A 190 40.42 -20.20 60.03
CA PRO A 190 39.92 -20.01 61.40
C PRO A 190 40.98 -20.05 62.50
N GLY A 191 42.10 -20.74 62.28
CA GLY A 191 43.19 -20.72 63.26
C GLY A 191 43.74 -19.32 63.52
N LEU A 192 43.72 -18.44 62.51
CA LEU A 192 44.14 -17.06 62.64
C LEU A 192 43.01 -16.17 63.19
N TRP A 193 41.90 -16.08 62.46
CA TRP A 193 40.88 -15.05 62.74
C TRP A 193 40.09 -15.27 64.03
N GLU A 194 40.14 -16.47 64.63
CA GLU A 194 39.56 -16.71 65.96
C GLU A 194 40.41 -16.13 67.09
N ASN A 195 41.72 -15.92 66.86
CA ASN A 195 42.67 -15.44 67.87
C ASN A 195 43.10 -13.99 67.65
N VAL A 196 42.98 -13.51 66.40
CA VAL A 196 43.28 -12.14 66.00
C VAL A 196 41.99 -11.50 65.50
N ASP A 197 41.52 -10.46 66.19
CA ASP A 197 40.28 -9.79 65.81
C ASP A 197 40.49 -8.75 64.71
N GLY A 198 39.39 -8.20 64.19
CA GLY A 198 39.45 -7.24 63.09
C GLY A 198 40.10 -5.90 63.46
N ALA A 199 40.12 -5.52 64.74
CA ALA A 199 40.78 -4.30 65.20
C ALA A 199 42.29 -4.53 65.26
N GLU A 200 42.73 -5.66 65.82
CA GLU A 200 44.14 -6.05 65.83
C GLU A 200 44.70 -6.21 64.41
N MET A 201 43.90 -6.73 63.46
CA MET A 201 44.27 -6.77 62.05
C MET A 201 44.47 -5.37 61.45
N LEU A 202 43.63 -4.39 61.84
CA LEU A 202 43.74 -3.01 61.38
C LEU A 202 44.96 -2.31 61.99
N ASP A 203 45.19 -2.50 63.29
CA ASP A 203 46.34 -1.93 63.99
C ASP A 203 47.66 -2.43 63.39
N ALA A 204 47.78 -3.74 63.15
CA ALA A 204 48.94 -4.33 62.49
C ALA A 204 49.15 -3.76 61.07
N LEU A 205 48.07 -3.50 60.33
CA LEU A 205 48.14 -2.89 58.99
C LEU A 205 48.61 -1.44 58.99
N GLU A 206 48.41 -0.69 60.09
CA GLU A 206 48.88 0.68 60.22
C GLU A 206 50.39 0.74 60.51
N GLU A 207 50.93 -0.26 61.20
CA GLU A 207 52.33 -0.31 61.61
C GLU A 207 53.27 -0.77 60.49
N VAL A 208 52.81 -1.69 59.62
CA VAL A 208 53.66 -2.36 58.63
C VAL A 208 53.35 -1.97 57.18
N LYS A 209 54.38 -1.99 56.32
CA LYS A 209 54.24 -1.57 54.91
C LYS A 209 54.40 -2.70 53.91
N GLU A 210 55.00 -3.80 54.32
CA GLU A 210 55.22 -4.96 53.46
C GLU A 210 54.34 -6.15 53.89
N PRO A 211 53.86 -6.98 52.95
CA PRO A 211 52.96 -8.08 53.27
C PRO A 211 53.59 -9.14 54.17
N ALA A 212 54.92 -9.30 54.13
CA ALA A 212 55.64 -10.24 55.00
C ALA A 212 55.57 -9.80 56.47
N GLU A 213 55.90 -8.53 56.74
CA GLU A 213 55.82 -7.94 58.07
C GLU A 213 54.40 -8.01 58.64
N LEU A 214 53.37 -7.84 57.80
CA LEU A 214 51.98 -8.00 58.23
C LEU A 214 51.69 -9.41 58.73
N VAL A 215 52.03 -10.43 57.94
CA VAL A 215 51.70 -11.80 58.34
C VAL A 215 52.48 -12.19 59.60
N ASP A 216 53.75 -11.80 59.71
CA ASP A 216 54.59 -12.03 60.91
C ASP A 216 54.01 -11.32 62.15
N THR A 217 53.58 -10.07 62.01
CA THR A 217 52.95 -9.32 63.13
C THR A 217 51.64 -9.98 63.59
N LEU A 218 50.83 -10.47 62.65
CA LEU A 218 49.60 -11.19 62.99
C LEU A 218 49.88 -12.54 63.66
N GLU A 219 50.99 -13.20 63.31
CA GLU A 219 51.47 -14.39 64.00
C GLU A 219 51.87 -14.08 65.44
N ASP A 220 52.65 -13.03 65.66
CA ASP A 220 53.06 -12.59 66.99
C ASP A 220 51.86 -12.26 67.87
N VAL A 221 50.86 -11.56 67.33
CA VAL A 221 49.59 -11.28 68.05
C VAL A 221 48.88 -12.59 68.41
N LEU A 222 48.80 -13.55 67.49
CA LEU A 222 48.21 -14.86 67.75
C LEU A 222 48.97 -15.63 68.85
N LEU A 223 50.30 -15.67 68.78
CA LEU A 223 51.14 -16.40 69.72
C LEU A 223 51.20 -15.72 71.10
N SER A 224 51.01 -14.40 71.17
CA SER A 224 50.93 -13.63 72.42
C SER A 224 49.78 -14.09 73.33
N ARG A 225 48.76 -14.76 72.79
CA ARG A 225 47.66 -15.35 73.56
C ARG A 225 48.11 -16.48 74.49
N GLN A 226 49.29 -17.06 74.28
CA GLN A 226 49.87 -18.14 75.08
C GLN A 226 48.91 -19.33 75.29
N SER A 227 48.12 -19.64 74.27
CA SER A 227 47.18 -20.76 74.29
C SER A 227 47.92 -22.09 74.44
N LYS A 228 47.42 -22.98 75.32
CA LYS A 228 48.00 -24.32 75.52
C LYS A 228 48.04 -25.16 74.25
N GLN A 229 47.10 -24.92 73.34
CA GLN A 229 47.02 -25.53 72.02
C GLN A 229 46.87 -24.43 70.99
N VAL A 230 47.73 -24.45 69.99
CA VAL A 230 47.67 -23.53 68.86
C VAL A 230 47.15 -24.33 67.66
N PRO A 231 45.99 -23.96 67.07
CA PRO A 231 45.42 -24.68 65.92
C PRO A 231 46.33 -24.58 64.69
N ASN A 232 46.01 -25.29 63.60
CA ASN A 232 46.58 -24.92 62.29
C ASN A 232 46.11 -23.52 61.93
N TYR A 233 47.03 -22.67 61.47
CA TYR A 233 46.72 -21.32 61.03
C TYR A 233 47.50 -20.98 59.76
N THR A 234 46.81 -20.30 58.85
CA THR A 234 47.38 -19.80 57.59
C THR A 234 46.83 -18.41 57.33
N ALA A 235 47.71 -17.50 56.96
CA ALA A 235 47.39 -16.15 56.54
C ALA A 235 48.12 -15.83 55.24
N ALA A 236 47.46 -15.15 54.31
CA ALA A 236 48.07 -14.66 53.09
C ALA A 236 47.65 -13.21 52.85
N ALA A 237 48.64 -12.33 52.72
CA ALA A 237 48.46 -10.91 52.47
C ALA A 237 48.85 -10.58 51.03
N VAL A 238 47.94 -9.90 50.31
CA VAL A 238 48.17 -9.40 48.94
C VAL A 238 47.99 -7.89 48.95
N TYR A 239 49.09 -7.16 48.79
CA TYR A 239 49.13 -5.70 48.74
C TYR A 239 49.01 -5.25 47.29
N VAL A 240 48.00 -4.43 47.01
CA VAL A 240 47.69 -3.90 45.68
C VAL A 240 48.25 -2.49 45.57
N ASN A 241 49.56 -2.37 45.42
CA ASN A 241 50.25 -1.07 45.32
C ASN A 241 49.86 -0.29 44.06
N LYS A 242 49.66 -0.99 42.94
CA LYS A 242 49.25 -0.36 41.68
C LYS A 242 48.28 -1.25 40.90
N VAL A 243 47.11 -0.71 40.56
CA VAL A 243 46.13 -1.40 39.71
C VAL A 243 46.36 -1.11 38.23
N PHE A 244 46.03 -2.07 37.38
CA PHE A 244 46.02 -1.86 35.94
C PHE A 244 44.86 -0.94 35.55
N LYS A 245 45.15 0.20 34.91
CA LYS A 245 44.14 1.13 34.38
C LYS A 245 43.86 0.81 32.91
N GLU A 246 42.62 0.40 32.60
CA GLU A 246 42.20 0.14 31.21
C GLU A 246 42.18 1.45 30.40
N ASP A 247 42.91 1.48 29.28
CA ASP A 247 43.03 2.65 28.39
C ASP A 247 41.66 3.05 27.77
N PRO A 248 41.12 4.26 28.05
CA PRO A 248 39.76 4.65 27.64
C PRO A 248 39.54 4.66 26.12
N LYS A 249 40.60 4.89 25.34
CA LYS A 249 40.54 4.88 23.86
C LYS A 249 40.12 3.52 23.29
N LYS A 250 40.39 2.41 24.00
CA LYS A 250 40.02 1.05 23.55
C LYS A 250 38.52 0.78 23.67
N LYS A 251 37.85 1.33 24.71
CA LYS A 251 36.39 1.22 24.89
C LYS A 251 35.63 1.97 23.80
N TRP A 252 36.10 3.16 23.44
CA TRP A 252 35.47 3.98 22.41
C TRP A 252 35.58 3.36 21.00
N LYS A 253 36.70 2.69 20.69
CA LYS A 253 36.85 1.92 19.43
C LYS A 253 35.84 0.78 19.31
N ILE A 254 35.51 0.09 20.41
CA ILE A 254 34.52 -1.00 20.42
C ILE A 254 33.11 -0.45 20.22
N ILE A 255 32.75 0.62 20.93
CA ILE A 255 31.44 1.29 20.79
C ILE A 255 31.23 1.77 19.36
N LYS A 256 32.26 2.37 18.74
CA LYS A 256 32.20 2.79 17.33
C LYS A 256 31.94 1.63 16.37
N ARG A 257 32.59 0.48 16.56
CA ARG A 257 32.36 -0.71 15.72
C ARG A 257 30.93 -1.24 15.86
N ILE A 258 30.39 -1.26 17.09
CA ILE A 258 29.02 -1.68 17.34
C ILE A 258 28.01 -0.72 16.71
N ALA A 259 28.20 0.59 16.87
CA ALA A 259 27.33 1.61 16.27
C ALA A 259 27.34 1.56 14.73
N LEU A 260 28.50 1.31 14.12
CA LEU A 260 28.66 1.21 12.67
C LEU A 260 27.90 0.02 12.06
N VAL A 261 27.62 -1.02 12.84
CA VAL A 261 26.79 -2.16 12.42
C VAL A 261 25.31 -1.94 12.76
N LEU A 262 24.99 -1.38 13.92
CA LEU A 262 23.61 -1.20 14.37
C LEU A 262 22.85 -0.10 13.62
N ILE A 263 23.50 1.02 13.29
CA ILE A 263 22.87 2.14 12.57
C ILE A 263 22.32 1.71 11.20
N PRO A 264 23.08 1.04 10.31
CA PRO A 264 22.54 0.56 9.05
C PRO A 264 21.47 -0.52 9.23
N LEU A 265 21.56 -1.39 10.24
CA LEU A 265 20.50 -2.36 10.57
C LEU A 265 19.19 -1.67 11.00
N LEU A 266 19.27 -0.61 11.81
CA LEU A 266 18.13 0.21 12.21
C LEU A 266 17.53 0.98 11.05
N LEU A 267 18.36 1.54 10.16
CA LEU A 267 17.90 2.25 8.96
C LEU A 267 17.25 1.29 7.95
N LEU A 268 17.81 0.09 7.77
CA LEU A 268 17.22 -0.96 6.92
C LEU A 268 15.91 -1.49 7.52
N GLY A 269 15.88 -1.78 8.82
CA GLY A 269 14.67 -2.24 9.51
C GLY A 269 13.57 -1.19 9.54
N GLY A 270 13.91 0.06 9.88
CA GLY A 270 12.98 1.19 9.87
C GLY A 270 12.49 1.55 8.47
N GLY A 271 13.38 1.51 7.47
CA GLY A 271 13.02 1.71 6.07
C GLY A 271 12.07 0.63 5.55
N ALA A 272 12.33 -0.64 5.85
CA ALA A 272 11.46 -1.75 5.50
C ALA A 272 10.08 -1.62 6.17
N TYR A 273 10.03 -1.22 7.45
CA TYR A 273 8.78 -0.99 8.18
C TYR A 273 7.93 0.15 7.59
N LEU A 274 8.55 1.29 7.27
CA LEU A 274 7.85 2.41 6.64
C LEU A 274 7.35 2.06 5.23
N TYR A 275 8.12 1.26 4.48
CA TYR A 275 7.73 0.78 3.16
C TYR A 275 6.53 -0.18 3.23
N THR A 276 6.55 -1.17 4.14
CA THR A 276 5.42 -2.09 4.32
C THR A 276 4.17 -1.38 4.84
N TYR A 277 4.33 -0.39 5.74
CA TYR A 277 3.21 0.42 6.22
C TYR A 277 2.58 1.27 5.11
N LYS A 278 3.38 1.99 4.31
CA LYS A 278 2.86 2.79 3.18
C LYS A 278 2.17 1.93 2.13
N THR A 279 2.76 0.78 1.79
CA THR A 279 2.18 -0.14 0.80
C THR A 279 0.91 -0.81 1.32
N ALA A 280 0.83 -1.13 2.61
CA ALA A 280 -0.39 -1.64 3.23
C ALA A 280 -1.51 -0.59 3.22
N LYS A 281 -1.22 0.65 3.61
CA LYS A 281 -2.21 1.75 3.59
C LYS A 281 -2.75 2.00 2.18
N ALA A 282 -1.88 2.09 1.18
CA ALA A 282 -2.29 2.28 -0.22
C ALA A 282 -3.14 1.13 -0.76
N LYS A 283 -2.92 -0.12 -0.30
CA LYS A 283 -3.75 -1.27 -0.67
C LYS A 283 -5.14 -1.22 -0.04
N VAL A 284 -5.25 -0.77 1.22
CA VAL A 284 -6.54 -0.61 1.91
C VAL A 284 -7.38 0.48 1.24
N GLU A 285 -6.77 1.63 0.95
CA GLU A 285 -7.46 2.74 0.26
C GLU A 285 -7.94 2.31 -1.14
N ALA A 286 -7.10 1.61 -1.90
CA ALA A 286 -7.49 1.11 -3.21
C ALA A 286 -8.56 0.00 -3.12
N ALA A 287 -8.53 -0.87 -2.11
CA ALA A 287 -9.58 -1.88 -1.91
C ALA A 287 -10.93 -1.25 -1.57
N ALA A 288 -10.95 -0.19 -0.74
CA ALA A 288 -12.17 0.57 -0.45
C ALA A 288 -12.71 1.26 -1.72
N ALA A 289 -11.83 1.86 -2.51
CA ALA A 289 -12.19 2.52 -3.77
C ALA A 289 -12.78 1.54 -4.80
N ILE A 290 -12.32 0.27 -4.86
CA ILE A 290 -12.90 -0.74 -5.74
C ILE A 290 -14.39 -0.92 -5.44
N LEU A 291 -14.73 -1.15 -4.17
CA LEU A 291 -16.11 -1.44 -3.76
C LEU A 291 -17.02 -0.21 -3.90
N GLU A 292 -16.54 0.97 -3.50
CA GLU A 292 -17.30 2.20 -3.58
C GLU A 292 -17.63 2.58 -5.03
N ARG A 293 -16.64 2.46 -5.92
CA ARG A 293 -16.79 2.76 -7.35
C ARG A 293 -17.57 1.69 -8.10
N GLU A 294 -17.41 0.42 -7.74
CA GLU A 294 -18.26 -0.65 -8.27
C GLU A 294 -19.72 -0.41 -7.90
N LYS A 295 -20.01 -0.05 -6.64
CA LYS A 295 -21.36 0.28 -6.19
C LYS A 295 -21.92 1.51 -6.92
N SER A 296 -21.12 2.57 -7.07
CA SER A 296 -21.52 3.76 -7.82
C SER A 296 -21.83 3.44 -9.29
N GLY A 297 -21.04 2.53 -9.90
CA GLY A 297 -21.32 2.01 -11.24
C GLY A 297 -22.60 1.18 -11.31
N ASP A 298 -22.86 0.34 -10.30
CA ASP A 298 -24.09 -0.45 -10.20
C ASP A 298 -25.32 0.46 -10.02
N GLU A 299 -25.21 1.53 -9.23
CA GLU A 299 -26.25 2.57 -9.07
C GLU A 299 -26.51 3.30 -10.39
N ALA A 300 -25.46 3.71 -11.12
CA ALA A 300 -25.60 4.33 -12.43
C ALA A 300 -26.31 3.42 -13.46
N VAL A 301 -26.07 2.10 -13.41
CA VAL A 301 -26.82 1.13 -14.24
C VAL A 301 -28.32 1.12 -13.89
N GLN A 302 -28.67 1.17 -12.60
CA GLN A 302 -30.07 1.23 -12.17
C GLN A 302 -30.76 2.52 -12.62
N GLU A 303 -30.03 3.63 -12.63
CA GLU A 303 -30.49 4.93 -13.14
C GLU A 303 -30.48 5.01 -14.68
N LYS A 304 -30.03 3.95 -15.36
CA LYS A 304 -29.85 3.87 -16.83
C LYS A 304 -28.83 4.88 -17.39
N ASP A 305 -27.96 5.41 -16.55
CA ASP A 305 -26.79 6.20 -16.95
C ASP A 305 -25.62 5.26 -17.29
N TYR A 306 -25.70 4.59 -18.44
CA TYR A 306 -24.65 3.69 -18.90
C TYR A 306 -23.30 4.37 -19.16
N PRO A 307 -23.23 5.61 -19.72
CA PRO A 307 -21.97 6.35 -19.79
C PRO A 307 -21.32 6.60 -18.42
N GLY A 308 -22.12 6.99 -17.42
CA GLY A 308 -21.67 7.11 -16.03
C GLY A 308 -21.16 5.79 -15.48
N ALA A 309 -21.90 4.70 -15.69
CA ALA A 309 -21.50 3.36 -15.26
C ALA A 309 -20.16 2.92 -15.87
N VAL A 310 -19.93 3.15 -17.18
CA VAL A 310 -18.64 2.84 -17.83
C VAL A 310 -17.49 3.55 -17.13
N LYS A 311 -17.67 4.83 -16.80
CA LYS A 311 -16.65 5.63 -16.12
C LYS A 311 -16.34 5.07 -14.73
N GLU A 312 -17.37 4.86 -13.92
CA GLU A 312 -17.21 4.36 -12.55
C GLU A 312 -16.58 2.96 -12.51
N TYR A 313 -17.02 2.04 -13.38
CA TYR A 313 -16.39 0.71 -13.50
C TYR A 313 -14.95 0.80 -14.01
N SER A 314 -14.63 1.74 -14.90
CA SER A 314 -13.24 1.95 -15.35
C SER A 314 -12.34 2.41 -14.20
N GLU A 315 -12.81 3.33 -13.36
CA GLU A 315 -12.08 3.78 -12.18
C GLU A 315 -11.92 2.66 -11.14
N ALA A 316 -12.97 1.88 -10.89
CA ALA A 316 -12.93 0.70 -10.01
C ALA A 316 -11.95 -0.36 -10.51
N ARG A 317 -11.94 -0.63 -11.82
CA ARG A 317 -11.01 -1.58 -12.45
C ARG A 317 -9.56 -1.11 -12.36
N ASN A 318 -9.30 0.19 -12.54
CA ASN A 318 -7.96 0.76 -12.37
C ASN A 318 -7.46 0.64 -10.92
N ALA A 319 -8.34 0.83 -9.94
CA ALA A 319 -8.03 0.58 -8.54
C ALA A 319 -7.68 -0.90 -8.29
N ALA A 320 -8.42 -1.85 -8.89
CA ALA A 320 -8.14 -3.28 -8.82
C ALA A 320 -6.77 -3.66 -9.42
N ILE A 321 -6.40 -3.06 -10.56
CA ILE A 321 -5.07 -3.26 -11.19
C ILE A 321 -3.96 -2.80 -10.24
N LYS A 322 -4.14 -1.66 -9.56
CA LYS A 322 -3.13 -1.08 -8.65
C LYS A 322 -2.81 -1.98 -7.45
N VAL A 323 -3.76 -2.82 -7.03
CA VAL A 323 -3.59 -3.77 -5.92
C VAL A 323 -3.40 -5.21 -6.36
N SER A 324 -3.32 -5.46 -7.68
CA SER A 324 -3.24 -6.80 -8.27
C SER A 324 -4.41 -7.71 -7.90
N ASP A 325 -5.62 -7.16 -7.70
CA ASP A 325 -6.84 -7.96 -7.48
C ASP A 325 -7.39 -8.45 -8.82
N VAL A 326 -6.97 -9.66 -9.20
CA VAL A 326 -7.33 -10.28 -10.47
C VAL A 326 -8.83 -10.60 -10.56
N VAL A 327 -9.50 -10.84 -9.43
CA VAL A 327 -10.91 -11.24 -9.39
C VAL A 327 -11.78 -10.02 -9.69
N HIS A 328 -11.63 -8.94 -8.92
CA HIS A 328 -12.40 -7.71 -9.15
C HIS A 328 -12.06 -7.08 -10.51
N MET A 329 -10.78 -7.10 -10.93
CA MET A 329 -10.39 -6.63 -12.26
C MET A 329 -11.16 -7.35 -13.38
N ARG A 330 -11.38 -8.67 -13.28
CA ARG A 330 -12.14 -9.45 -14.27
C ARG A 330 -13.64 -9.20 -14.15
N LEU A 331 -14.17 -9.18 -12.94
CA LEU A 331 -15.61 -9.04 -12.68
C LEU A 331 -16.11 -7.65 -13.08
N ILE A 332 -15.44 -6.60 -12.61
CA ILE A 332 -15.73 -5.21 -12.97
C ILE A 332 -15.48 -4.98 -14.46
N GLY A 333 -14.44 -5.59 -15.03
CA GLY A 333 -14.18 -5.52 -16.47
C GLY A 333 -15.33 -6.08 -17.31
N LYS A 334 -16.01 -7.14 -16.86
CA LYS A 334 -17.23 -7.64 -17.51
C LYS A 334 -18.38 -6.66 -17.37
N LYS A 335 -18.60 -6.09 -16.17
CA LYS A 335 -19.63 -5.06 -15.94
C LYS A 335 -19.41 -3.84 -16.84
N GLN A 336 -18.19 -3.31 -16.88
CA GLN A 336 -17.79 -2.21 -17.76
C GLN A 336 -18.08 -2.52 -19.23
N LYS A 337 -17.70 -3.72 -19.70
CA LYS A 337 -17.92 -4.14 -21.08
C LYS A 337 -19.40 -4.19 -21.43
N THR A 338 -20.24 -4.71 -20.55
CA THR A 338 -21.70 -4.71 -20.77
C THR A 338 -22.23 -3.29 -20.90
N ALA A 339 -21.89 -2.39 -19.97
CA ALA A 339 -22.30 -0.98 -20.06
C ALA A 339 -21.82 -0.32 -21.36
N GLN A 340 -20.57 -0.56 -21.76
CA GLN A 340 -20.02 -0.01 -23.01
C GLN A 340 -20.80 -0.48 -24.25
N LEU A 341 -21.16 -1.77 -24.31
CA LEU A 341 -21.96 -2.30 -25.41
C LEU A 341 -23.35 -1.64 -25.49
N ILE A 342 -23.93 -1.28 -24.34
CA ILE A 342 -25.20 -0.54 -24.30
C ILE A 342 -25.01 0.89 -24.81
N VAL A 343 -23.95 1.58 -24.39
CA VAL A 343 -23.59 2.92 -24.88
C VAL A 343 -23.36 2.91 -26.39
N ASP A 344 -22.61 1.94 -26.90
CA ASP A 344 -22.35 1.78 -28.34
C ASP A 344 -23.64 1.50 -29.13
N GLY A 345 -24.53 0.69 -28.54
CA GLY A 345 -25.86 0.41 -29.08
C GLY A 345 -26.75 1.65 -29.12
N ASP A 346 -26.81 2.41 -28.02
CA ASP A 346 -27.58 3.66 -27.91
C ASP A 346 -27.06 4.73 -28.89
N GLY A 347 -25.74 4.84 -29.04
CA GLY A 347 -25.13 5.70 -30.05
C GLY A 347 -25.52 5.29 -31.46
N SER A 348 -25.37 4.00 -31.81
CA SER A 348 -25.74 3.47 -33.13
C SER A 348 -27.24 3.63 -33.43
N PHE A 349 -28.10 3.47 -32.41
CA PHE A 349 -29.54 3.65 -32.52
C PHE A 349 -29.87 5.11 -32.83
N LYS A 350 -29.23 6.06 -32.13
CA LYS A 350 -29.40 7.50 -32.35
C LYS A 350 -28.93 7.92 -33.75
N ASP A 351 -27.86 7.30 -34.26
CA ASP A 351 -27.32 7.54 -35.60
C ASP A 351 -28.18 6.89 -36.71
N GLY A 352 -29.27 6.19 -36.36
CA GLY A 352 -30.15 5.50 -37.32
C GLY A 352 -29.58 4.18 -37.85
N ASN A 353 -28.45 3.71 -37.31
CA ASN A 353 -27.86 2.43 -37.69
C ASN A 353 -28.41 1.29 -36.82
N TYR A 354 -29.67 0.95 -37.04
CA TYR A 354 -30.40 -0.02 -36.22
C TYR A 354 -29.80 -1.43 -36.24
N ALA A 355 -29.22 -1.86 -37.37
CA ALA A 355 -28.55 -3.15 -37.46
C ALA A 355 -27.34 -3.25 -36.49
N LYS A 356 -26.50 -2.20 -36.44
CA LYS A 356 -25.38 -2.14 -35.48
C LYS A 356 -25.87 -2.00 -34.04
N ALA A 357 -26.94 -1.24 -33.82
CA ALA A 357 -27.54 -1.11 -32.49
C ALA A 357 -28.00 -2.48 -31.95
N ILE A 358 -28.71 -3.27 -32.76
CA ILE A 358 -29.15 -4.62 -32.42
C ILE A 358 -27.96 -5.52 -32.09
N GLU A 359 -26.93 -5.52 -32.93
CA GLU A 359 -25.72 -6.33 -32.69
C GLU A 359 -25.07 -6.00 -31.35
N SER A 360 -24.93 -4.71 -31.03
CA SER A 360 -24.38 -4.25 -29.75
C SER A 360 -25.25 -4.65 -28.56
N TYR A 361 -26.58 -4.48 -28.65
CA TYR A 361 -27.49 -4.86 -27.58
C TYR A 361 -27.57 -6.38 -27.37
N GLU A 362 -27.54 -7.19 -28.42
CA GLU A 362 -27.52 -8.66 -28.29
C GLU A 362 -26.23 -9.15 -27.62
N LYS A 363 -25.09 -8.52 -27.94
CA LYS A 363 -23.83 -8.77 -27.23
C LYS A 363 -23.93 -8.36 -25.77
N ALA A 364 -24.52 -7.20 -25.47
CA ALA A 364 -24.74 -6.74 -24.10
C ALA A 364 -25.65 -7.72 -23.33
N GLN A 365 -26.75 -8.17 -23.94
CA GLN A 365 -27.69 -9.13 -23.35
C GLN A 365 -27.01 -10.46 -23.02
N LYS A 366 -26.15 -10.97 -23.91
CA LYS A 366 -25.39 -12.20 -23.66
C LYS A 366 -24.45 -12.08 -22.46
N GLU A 367 -23.75 -10.94 -22.33
CA GLU A 367 -22.85 -10.67 -21.20
C GLU A 367 -23.61 -10.41 -19.89
N ALA A 368 -24.81 -9.81 -19.98
CA ALA A 368 -25.69 -9.49 -18.86
C ALA A 368 -26.26 -10.71 -18.14
N LYS A 369 -26.48 -11.85 -18.82
CA LYS A 369 -27.02 -13.09 -18.21
C LYS A 369 -26.25 -13.61 -17.00
N GLN A 370 -24.97 -13.25 -16.87
CA GLN A 370 -24.11 -13.63 -15.75
C GLN A 370 -23.98 -12.52 -14.69
N GLN A 371 -24.80 -11.46 -14.78
CA GLN A 371 -24.65 -10.22 -14.03
C GLN A 371 -26.03 -9.70 -13.57
N SER A 372 -26.30 -9.79 -12.27
CA SER A 372 -27.62 -9.42 -11.71
C SER A 372 -27.95 -7.92 -11.76
N VAL A 373 -26.98 -7.05 -12.06
CA VAL A 373 -27.16 -5.60 -12.06
C VAL A 373 -27.88 -5.08 -13.31
N TYR A 374 -27.84 -5.85 -14.41
CA TYR A 374 -28.48 -5.46 -15.67
C TYR A 374 -29.87 -6.08 -15.77
N ASP A 375 -30.87 -5.27 -16.06
CA ASP A 375 -32.23 -5.74 -16.32
C ASP A 375 -32.34 -6.30 -17.75
N GLU A 376 -32.51 -7.63 -17.85
CA GLU A 376 -32.66 -8.30 -19.14
C GLU A 376 -33.86 -7.78 -19.93
N LYS A 377 -34.94 -7.34 -19.26
CA LYS A 377 -36.15 -6.84 -19.92
C LYS A 377 -35.92 -5.49 -20.60
N ASP A 378 -35.07 -4.64 -20.04
CA ASP A 378 -34.74 -3.34 -20.63
C ASP A 378 -33.96 -3.54 -21.95
N LEU A 379 -33.01 -4.47 -21.96
CA LEU A 379 -32.27 -4.86 -23.16
C LEU A 379 -33.17 -5.51 -24.21
N GLU A 380 -34.10 -6.37 -23.80
CA GLU A 380 -35.10 -6.93 -24.71
C GLU A 380 -35.97 -5.85 -25.35
N ALA A 381 -36.42 -4.87 -24.57
CA ALA A 381 -37.19 -3.74 -25.08
C ALA A 381 -36.38 -2.87 -26.06
N LYS A 382 -35.10 -2.59 -25.76
CA LYS A 382 -34.18 -1.87 -26.67
C LYS A 382 -33.99 -2.63 -27.99
N ILE A 383 -33.75 -3.94 -27.93
CA ILE A 383 -33.60 -4.80 -29.11
C ILE A 383 -34.89 -4.81 -29.94
N ALA A 384 -36.05 -5.02 -29.30
CA ALA A 384 -37.33 -5.04 -29.97
C ALA A 384 -37.62 -3.72 -30.70
N LYS A 385 -37.40 -2.58 -30.01
CA LYS A 385 -37.56 -1.24 -30.61
C LYS A 385 -36.64 -1.04 -31.81
N ALA A 386 -35.36 -1.41 -31.70
CA ALA A 386 -34.40 -1.31 -32.78
C ALA A 386 -34.78 -2.19 -33.99
N ARG A 387 -35.29 -3.41 -33.76
CA ARG A 387 -35.79 -4.30 -34.83
C ARG A 387 -37.00 -3.72 -35.53
N THR A 388 -37.96 -3.14 -34.79
CA THR A 388 -39.11 -2.45 -35.38
C THR A 388 -38.65 -1.30 -36.27
N TYR A 389 -37.71 -0.47 -35.80
CA TYR A 389 -37.21 0.66 -36.59
C TYR A 389 -36.44 0.19 -37.83
N GLN A 390 -35.63 -0.87 -37.69
CA GLN A 390 -34.95 -1.51 -38.82
C GLN A 390 -35.95 -1.99 -39.88
N GLN A 391 -37.03 -2.67 -39.46
CA GLN A 391 -38.08 -3.15 -40.38
C GLN A 391 -38.74 -2.00 -41.13
N ILE A 392 -39.08 -0.91 -40.43
CA ILE A 392 -39.65 0.29 -41.06
C ILE A 392 -38.68 0.88 -42.09
N THR A 393 -37.39 1.01 -41.75
CA THR A 393 -36.39 1.51 -42.71
C THR A 393 -36.18 0.59 -43.91
N GLU A 394 -36.33 -0.72 -43.74
CA GLU A 394 -36.26 -1.66 -44.87
C GLU A 394 -37.50 -1.52 -45.77
N LEU A 395 -38.69 -1.33 -45.20
CA LEU A 395 -39.88 -0.99 -46.00
C LEU A 395 -39.70 0.33 -46.76
N MET A 396 -39.10 1.35 -46.13
CA MET A 396 -38.76 2.60 -46.81
C MET A 396 -37.85 2.35 -48.01
N LYS A 397 -36.81 1.53 -47.83
CA LYS A 397 -35.88 1.17 -48.91
C LYS A 397 -36.57 0.38 -50.04
N GLN A 398 -37.48 -0.53 -49.70
CA GLN A 398 -38.30 -1.23 -50.69
C GLN A 398 -39.20 -0.27 -51.47
N GLY A 399 -39.80 0.72 -50.79
CA GLY A 399 -40.54 1.81 -51.43
C GLY A 399 -39.65 2.61 -52.38
N ASP A 400 -38.43 2.97 -51.96
CA ASP A 400 -37.46 3.69 -52.78
C ASP A 400 -37.07 2.90 -54.03
N GLN A 401 -36.88 1.59 -53.91
CA GLN A 401 -36.59 0.70 -55.04
C GLN A 401 -37.75 0.64 -56.04
N LYS A 402 -38.99 0.54 -55.56
CA LYS A 402 -40.18 0.60 -56.44
C LYS A 402 -40.31 1.96 -57.13
N LEU A 403 -40.04 3.05 -56.40
CA LEU A 403 -40.06 4.40 -56.95
C LEU A 403 -39.01 4.55 -58.08
N GLN A 404 -37.81 4.03 -57.88
CA GLN A 404 -36.76 3.98 -58.92
C GLN A 404 -37.15 3.12 -60.12
N ALA A 405 -37.88 2.03 -59.88
CA ALA A 405 -38.44 1.16 -60.92
C ALA A 405 -39.68 1.74 -61.62
N GLN A 406 -40.07 3.00 -61.34
CA GLN A 406 -41.25 3.70 -61.86
C GLN A 406 -42.60 3.06 -61.47
N ASP A 407 -42.61 2.14 -60.50
CA ASP A 407 -43.82 1.61 -59.87
C ASP A 407 -44.27 2.57 -58.75
N TYR A 408 -44.84 3.70 -59.15
CA TYR A 408 -45.17 4.78 -58.22
C TYR A 408 -46.33 4.42 -57.27
N GLU A 409 -47.35 3.70 -57.75
CA GLU A 409 -48.46 3.22 -56.91
C GLU A 409 -47.98 2.16 -55.92
N GLY A 410 -47.17 1.19 -56.37
CA GLY A 410 -46.59 0.20 -55.48
C GLY A 410 -45.61 0.80 -54.46
N ALA A 411 -44.89 1.87 -54.81
CA ALA A 411 -44.05 2.62 -53.88
C ALA A 411 -44.92 3.33 -52.81
N LYS A 412 -46.01 4.00 -53.23
CA LYS A 412 -46.96 4.67 -52.34
C LYS A 412 -47.58 3.71 -51.33
N GLU A 413 -48.03 2.53 -51.76
CA GLU A 413 -48.55 1.50 -50.86
C GLU A 413 -47.52 1.06 -49.82
N THR A 414 -46.27 0.80 -50.25
CA THR A 414 -45.19 0.40 -49.35
C THR A 414 -44.88 1.51 -48.32
N TYR A 415 -44.78 2.78 -48.76
CA TYR A 415 -44.55 3.89 -47.84
C TYR A 415 -45.73 4.11 -46.88
N ALA A 416 -46.98 3.97 -47.33
CA ALA A 416 -48.15 4.10 -46.48
C ALA A 416 -48.17 3.02 -45.38
N LYS A 417 -47.81 1.78 -45.74
CA LYS A 417 -47.62 0.69 -44.78
C LYS A 417 -46.52 1.01 -43.77
N ALA A 418 -45.35 1.44 -44.24
CA ALA A 418 -44.24 1.82 -43.38
C ALA A 418 -44.61 2.97 -42.43
N LYS A 419 -45.38 3.96 -42.90
CA LYS A 419 -45.84 5.10 -42.09
C LYS A 419 -46.77 4.67 -40.95
N LYS A 420 -47.68 3.73 -41.24
CA LYS A 420 -48.55 3.15 -40.21
C LYS A 420 -47.73 2.39 -39.14
N GLU A 421 -46.75 1.60 -39.55
CA GLU A 421 -45.84 0.91 -38.62
C GLU A 421 -44.99 1.90 -37.81
N ALA A 422 -44.53 3.00 -38.42
CA ALA A 422 -43.80 4.07 -37.74
C ALA A 422 -44.62 4.76 -36.65
N GLN A 423 -45.90 5.05 -36.93
CA GLN A 423 -46.84 5.61 -35.97
C GLN A 423 -47.09 4.70 -34.78
N GLN A 424 -47.22 3.39 -35.02
CA GLN A 424 -47.41 2.42 -33.95
C GLN A 424 -46.16 2.23 -33.08
N ALA A 425 -44.98 2.60 -33.60
CA ALA A 425 -43.69 2.45 -32.93
C ALA A 425 -43.12 3.77 -32.37
N ASP A 426 -43.91 4.85 -32.39
CA ASP A 426 -43.51 6.21 -32.00
C ASP A 426 -42.22 6.69 -32.71
N PHE A 427 -42.04 6.34 -33.99
CA PHE A 427 -40.85 6.69 -34.76
C PHE A 427 -41.00 8.03 -35.49
N ALA A 428 -41.01 9.13 -34.72
CA ALA A 428 -41.33 10.47 -35.22
C ALA A 428 -40.46 10.96 -36.40
N SER A 429 -39.14 10.70 -36.38
CA SER A 429 -38.26 11.09 -37.49
C SER A 429 -38.55 10.29 -38.76
N GLY A 430 -38.80 8.99 -38.63
CA GLY A 430 -39.22 8.13 -39.73
C GLY A 430 -40.57 8.52 -40.32
N GLU A 431 -41.54 8.88 -39.48
CA GLU A 431 -42.84 9.39 -39.94
C GLU A 431 -42.72 10.63 -40.80
N LYS A 432 -41.87 11.58 -40.39
CA LYS A 432 -41.61 12.81 -41.14
C LYS A 432 -40.96 12.50 -42.50
N GLU A 433 -39.97 11.61 -42.53
CA GLU A 433 -39.33 11.18 -43.78
C GLU A 433 -40.31 10.46 -44.70
N LEU A 434 -41.12 9.55 -44.17
CA LEU A 434 -42.15 8.82 -44.91
C LEU A 434 -43.25 9.73 -45.45
N ALA A 435 -43.64 10.78 -44.73
CA ALA A 435 -44.56 11.78 -45.24
C ALA A 435 -44.00 12.50 -46.48
N ALA A 436 -42.73 12.93 -46.44
CA ALA A 436 -42.08 13.55 -47.59
C ALA A 436 -41.95 12.59 -48.78
N LYS A 437 -41.64 11.30 -48.52
CA LYS A 437 -41.57 10.27 -49.57
C LYS A 437 -42.93 9.99 -50.21
N LEU A 438 -44.02 9.99 -49.42
CA LEU A 438 -45.39 9.86 -49.94
C LEU A 438 -45.78 11.04 -50.82
N GLU A 439 -45.51 12.28 -50.38
CA GLU A 439 -45.77 13.48 -51.19
C GLU A 439 -44.99 13.45 -52.52
N ALA A 440 -43.73 13.02 -52.48
CA ALA A 440 -42.91 12.86 -53.68
C ALA A 440 -43.47 11.79 -54.62
N ALA A 441 -43.94 10.65 -54.10
CA ALA A 441 -44.58 9.61 -54.90
C ALA A 441 -45.91 10.11 -55.52
N ASP A 442 -46.75 10.80 -54.74
CA ASP A 442 -48.00 11.40 -55.23
C ASP A 442 -47.74 12.43 -56.34
N ALA A 443 -46.71 13.27 -56.20
CA ALA A 443 -46.30 14.20 -57.24
C ALA A 443 -45.87 13.50 -58.54
N LYS A 444 -45.18 12.34 -58.43
CA LYS A 444 -44.81 11.52 -59.60
C LYS A 444 -46.03 10.88 -60.27
N ILE A 445 -46.96 10.33 -59.49
CA ILE A 445 -48.22 9.77 -59.99
C ILE A 445 -49.02 10.84 -60.73
N ALA A 446 -49.16 12.03 -60.14
CA ALA A 446 -49.85 13.17 -60.76
C ALA A 446 -49.16 13.61 -62.07
N GLY A 447 -47.82 13.60 -62.11
CA GLY A 447 -47.04 13.89 -63.31
C GLY A 447 -47.31 12.89 -64.45
N VAL A 448 -47.26 11.59 -64.17
CA VAL A 448 -47.57 10.53 -65.16
C VAL A 448 -49.01 10.62 -65.66
N PHE A 449 -49.95 10.88 -64.75
CA PHE A 449 -51.36 11.07 -65.11
C PHE A 449 -51.55 12.27 -66.04
N LYS A 450 -50.87 13.39 -65.74
CA LYS A 450 -50.84 14.59 -66.57
C LYS A 450 -50.25 14.32 -67.96
N GLU A 451 -49.12 13.61 -68.06
CA GLU A 451 -48.52 13.23 -69.35
C GLU A 451 -49.45 12.32 -70.18
N LYS A 452 -50.10 11.34 -69.55
CA LYS A 452 -51.06 10.48 -70.24
C LYS A 452 -52.24 11.26 -70.80
N LYS A 453 -52.83 12.16 -70.00
CA LYS A 453 -53.91 13.05 -70.43
C LYS A 453 -53.46 14.00 -71.53
N GLN A 454 -52.25 14.55 -71.44
CA GLN A 454 -51.67 15.37 -72.50
C GLN A 454 -51.58 14.57 -73.80
N LEU A 455 -51.10 13.33 -73.76
CA LEU A 455 -50.96 12.48 -74.95
C LEU A 455 -52.32 12.15 -75.58
N ASP A 456 -53.36 11.94 -74.78
CA ASP A 456 -54.72 11.75 -75.29
C ASP A 456 -55.32 13.05 -75.86
N ALA A 457 -55.04 14.21 -75.26
CA ALA A 457 -55.38 15.52 -75.82
C ALA A 457 -54.66 15.82 -77.14
N ASP A 458 -53.34 15.53 -77.22
CA ASP A 458 -52.53 15.66 -78.43
C ASP A 458 -53.09 14.78 -79.57
N LYS A 459 -53.55 13.56 -79.27
CA LYS A 459 -54.23 12.69 -80.26
C LYS A 459 -55.53 13.31 -80.77
N LEU A 460 -56.35 13.88 -79.88
CA LEU A 460 -57.60 14.54 -80.23
C LEU A 460 -57.36 15.80 -81.05
N GLU A 461 -56.35 16.60 -80.68
CA GLU A 461 -55.91 17.78 -81.43
C GLU A 461 -55.46 17.39 -82.84
N LYS A 462 -54.62 16.34 -82.96
CA LYS A 462 -54.17 15.81 -84.25
C LYS A 462 -55.33 15.28 -85.10
N LYS A 463 -56.31 14.62 -84.48
CA LYS A 463 -57.54 14.19 -85.14
C LYS A 463 -58.34 15.40 -85.65
N GLY A 464 -58.43 16.46 -84.86
CA GLY A 464 -59.01 17.74 -85.26
C GLY A 464 -58.30 18.35 -86.47
N ASP A 465 -56.96 18.36 -86.48
CA ASP A 465 -56.14 18.85 -87.61
C ASP A 465 -56.40 18.05 -88.90
N GLN A 466 -56.56 16.73 -88.77
CA GLN A 466 -56.90 15.85 -89.89
C GLN A 466 -58.31 16.13 -90.43
N SER A 467 -59.32 16.24 -89.56
CA SER A 467 -60.69 16.58 -89.95
C SER A 467 -60.77 17.97 -90.59
N TYR A 468 -60.02 18.95 -90.08
CA TYR A 468 -59.95 20.30 -90.66
C TYR A 468 -59.37 20.26 -92.09
N THR A 469 -58.31 19.48 -92.30
CA THR A 469 -57.69 19.28 -93.62
C THR A 469 -58.64 18.57 -94.59
N ALA A 470 -59.44 17.62 -94.09
CA ALA A 470 -60.48 16.93 -94.85
C ALA A 470 -61.76 17.78 -95.06
N GLN A 471 -61.76 19.05 -94.67
CA GLN A 471 -62.90 19.98 -94.74
C GLN A 471 -64.13 19.56 -93.91
N ALA A 472 -63.98 18.59 -93.01
CA ALA A 472 -65.01 18.19 -92.05
C ALA A 472 -64.96 19.09 -90.80
N TYR A 473 -65.30 20.37 -90.96
CA TYR A 473 -65.06 21.41 -89.95
C TYR A 473 -65.84 21.21 -88.64
N GLU A 474 -67.04 20.65 -88.67
CA GLU A 474 -67.84 20.37 -87.46
C GLU A 474 -67.18 19.30 -86.57
N GLN A 475 -66.63 18.26 -87.21
CA GLN A 475 -65.87 17.20 -86.53
C GLN A 475 -64.52 17.71 -86.02
N ALA A 476 -63.91 18.68 -86.73
CA ALA A 476 -62.69 19.35 -86.30
C ALA A 476 -62.95 20.18 -85.03
N VAL A 477 -63.99 21.03 -85.02
CA VAL A 477 -64.40 21.82 -83.83
C VAL A 477 -64.65 20.91 -82.64
N THR A 478 -65.40 19.81 -82.83
CA THR A 478 -65.69 18.85 -81.75
C THR A 478 -64.41 18.21 -81.18
N SER A 479 -63.51 17.75 -82.05
CA SER A 479 -62.25 17.10 -81.63
C SER A 479 -61.32 18.09 -80.91
N TYR A 480 -61.26 19.33 -81.38
CA TYR A 480 -60.51 20.40 -80.73
C TYR A 480 -61.13 20.80 -79.40
N ALA A 481 -62.45 20.91 -79.28
CA ALA A 481 -63.11 21.22 -78.02
C ALA A 481 -62.82 20.15 -76.95
N MET A 482 -62.88 18.86 -77.33
CA MET A 482 -62.47 17.75 -76.45
C MET A 482 -60.99 17.83 -76.04
N ALA A 483 -60.10 18.18 -76.97
CA ALA A 483 -58.68 18.39 -76.65
C ALA A 483 -58.47 19.58 -75.70
N GLN A 484 -59.19 20.69 -75.92
CA GLN A 484 -59.13 21.91 -75.12
C GLN A 484 -59.58 21.65 -73.67
N GLU A 485 -60.66 20.90 -73.47
CA GLU A 485 -61.15 20.52 -72.14
C GLU A 485 -60.10 19.72 -71.35
N ILE A 486 -59.46 18.74 -71.99
CA ILE A 486 -58.40 17.95 -71.35
C ILE A 486 -57.17 18.83 -71.04
N TYR A 487 -56.76 19.71 -71.95
CA TYR A 487 -55.64 20.64 -71.70
C TYR A 487 -55.94 21.63 -70.56
N GLN A 488 -57.19 22.09 -70.41
CA GLN A 488 -57.62 22.93 -69.30
C GLN A 488 -57.54 22.16 -67.98
N GLU A 489 -58.02 20.93 -67.95
CA GLU A 489 -58.02 20.07 -66.75
C GLU A 489 -56.60 19.81 -66.23
N ILE A 490 -55.63 19.61 -67.12
CA ILE A 490 -54.21 19.43 -66.74
C ILE A 490 -53.41 20.75 -66.64
N GLY A 491 -54.08 21.90 -66.80
CA GLY A 491 -53.50 23.23 -66.63
C GLY A 491 -52.47 23.64 -67.68
N MET A 492 -52.58 23.17 -68.92
CA MET A 492 -51.68 23.54 -70.04
C MET A 492 -52.20 24.74 -70.82
N LEU A 493 -52.15 25.93 -70.21
CA LEU A 493 -52.73 27.18 -70.74
C LEU A 493 -52.27 27.53 -72.17
N GLU A 494 -50.99 27.35 -72.50
CA GLU A 494 -50.48 27.63 -73.86
C GLU A 494 -51.14 26.74 -74.93
N LYS A 495 -51.32 25.45 -74.62
CA LYS A 495 -52.01 24.50 -75.50
C LYS A 495 -53.49 24.84 -75.62
N VAL A 496 -54.16 25.21 -74.52
CA VAL A 496 -55.56 25.67 -74.52
C VAL A 496 -55.74 26.82 -75.50
N LEU A 497 -54.93 27.88 -75.39
CA LEU A 497 -54.99 29.04 -76.29
C LEU A 497 -54.66 28.68 -77.74
N GLY A 498 -53.72 27.75 -77.95
CA GLY A 498 -53.37 27.24 -79.28
C GLY A 498 -54.54 26.54 -79.96
N VAL A 499 -55.23 25.65 -79.25
CA VAL A 499 -56.41 24.92 -79.74
C VAL A 499 -57.61 25.84 -79.91
N GLU A 500 -57.82 26.81 -79.02
CA GLU A 500 -58.90 27.80 -79.13
C GLU A 500 -58.83 28.60 -80.45
N ARG A 501 -57.62 28.98 -80.87
CA ARG A 501 -57.39 29.60 -82.19
C ARG A 501 -57.75 28.65 -83.34
N LYS A 502 -57.47 27.35 -83.21
CA LYS A 502 -57.82 26.33 -84.22
C LYS A 502 -59.34 26.13 -84.29
N ILE A 503 -60.04 26.11 -83.15
CA ILE A 503 -61.51 26.09 -83.06
C ILE A 503 -62.10 27.29 -83.80
N THR A 504 -61.63 28.50 -83.48
CA THR A 504 -62.11 29.75 -84.10
C THR A 504 -61.96 29.70 -85.63
N LYS A 505 -60.79 29.28 -86.13
CA LYS A 505 -60.55 29.12 -87.57
C LYS A 505 -61.45 28.07 -88.22
N ALA A 506 -61.73 26.96 -87.54
CA ALA A 506 -62.66 25.94 -88.02
C ALA A 506 -64.11 26.45 -88.04
N GLN A 507 -64.51 27.22 -87.02
CA GLN A 507 -65.83 27.86 -86.93
C GLN A 507 -66.05 28.87 -88.06
N GLU A 508 -65.04 29.69 -88.38
CA GLU A 508 -65.08 30.66 -89.50
C GLU A 508 -65.22 29.97 -90.86
N LYS A 509 -64.70 28.74 -91.01
CA LYS A 509 -64.87 27.93 -92.23
C LYS A 509 -66.24 27.24 -92.29
N LEU A 510 -66.80 26.88 -91.14
CA LEU A 510 -68.14 26.30 -91.03
C LEU A 510 -69.23 27.36 -91.29
N ASN A 511 -69.02 28.58 -90.79
CA ASN A 511 -69.91 29.74 -90.91
C ASN A 511 -69.13 30.96 -91.42
N PRO A 512 -68.89 31.07 -92.74
CA PRO A 512 -68.16 32.22 -93.28
C PRO A 512 -68.94 33.52 -93.04
N PRO A 513 -68.29 34.60 -92.57
CA PRO A 513 -68.97 35.88 -92.33
C PRO A 513 -69.51 36.46 -93.66
N PRO A 514 -70.65 37.18 -93.64
CA PRO A 514 -71.22 37.82 -94.82
C PRO A 514 -70.23 38.84 -95.42
N GLN A 515 -70.11 38.85 -96.75
CA GLN A 515 -69.26 39.79 -97.48
C GLN A 515 -69.68 41.25 -97.19
N PRO A 516 -68.74 42.17 -96.91
CA PRO A 516 -69.09 43.58 -96.73
C PRO A 516 -69.42 44.25 -98.09
N PRO A 517 -70.40 45.17 -98.16
CA PRO A 517 -70.77 45.86 -99.39
C PRO A 517 -69.75 46.94 -99.80
N GLN A 518 -69.69 47.21 -101.11
CA GLN A 518 -68.97 48.34 -101.72
C GLN A 518 -69.56 49.70 -101.30
N SER A 519 -68.71 50.70 -101.01
CA SER A 519 -68.66 52.03 -101.69
C SER A 519 -68.01 53.15 -100.85
N ALA A 520 -67.31 54.05 -101.58
CA ALA A 520 -66.97 55.47 -101.32
C ALA A 520 -66.18 55.80 -100.01
N GLY A 521 -64.95 56.33 -100.05
CA GLY A 521 -64.59 57.69 -100.51
C GLY A 521 -65.02 58.73 -99.46
N ALA A 522 -64.20 59.61 -98.87
CA ALA A 522 -62.78 59.92 -98.90
C ALA A 522 -62.48 60.84 -97.68
N ASP A 523 -61.20 61.17 -97.46
CA ASP A 523 -60.69 62.34 -96.71
C ASP A 523 -60.65 62.40 -95.16
N GLY A 524 -59.57 63.03 -94.67
CA GLY A 524 -59.49 63.75 -93.38
C GLY A 524 -58.49 63.19 -92.35
N ALA A 525 -57.25 63.70 -92.29
CA ALA A 525 -56.77 64.74 -91.35
C ALA A 525 -56.37 64.19 -89.94
N THR A 526 -55.08 63.98 -89.64
CA THR A 526 -54.08 64.88 -88.98
C THR A 526 -54.28 65.22 -87.49
N GLY A 527 -53.16 65.15 -86.74
CA GLY A 527 -52.92 65.80 -85.43
C GLY A 527 -52.83 64.78 -84.30
N GLY A 528 -51.68 64.52 -83.67
CA GLY A 528 -50.88 65.39 -82.80
C GLY A 528 -50.66 64.57 -81.50
N GLY A 529 -49.52 64.46 -80.83
CA GLY A 529 -48.43 65.39 -80.61
C GLY A 529 -48.41 65.74 -79.11
N GLY A 530 -47.38 65.29 -78.37
CA GLY A 530 -46.88 66.04 -77.21
C GLY A 530 -47.04 65.47 -75.80
N ARG A 531 -45.90 65.01 -75.26
CA ARG A 531 -45.23 65.40 -73.98
C ARG A 531 -45.91 65.22 -72.60
N ALA A 532 -45.12 64.58 -71.74
CA ALA A 532 -44.92 64.69 -70.27
C ALA A 532 -45.07 66.13 -69.69
N PRO A 533 -45.05 66.40 -68.35
CA PRO A 533 -44.40 65.64 -67.27
C PRO A 533 -45.03 65.67 -65.86
N ALA A 534 -44.35 64.97 -64.94
CA ALA A 534 -44.10 65.22 -63.52
C ALA A 534 -45.07 66.06 -62.65
N GLY A 535 -45.35 65.53 -61.45
CA GLY A 535 -45.24 66.34 -60.24
C GLY A 535 -46.36 66.22 -59.21
N GLN A 536 -46.13 65.33 -58.24
CA GLN A 536 -46.30 65.53 -56.79
C GLN A 536 -47.68 65.84 -56.15
N GLY A 537 -47.95 65.02 -55.12
CA GLY A 537 -48.57 65.42 -53.85
C GLY A 537 -50.09 65.27 -53.82
N ALA A 538 -50.75 64.91 -52.72
CA ALA A 538 -50.38 64.51 -51.37
C ALA A 538 -51.69 64.04 -50.67
N GLY A 539 -51.58 63.43 -49.48
CA GLY A 539 -52.69 63.28 -48.51
C GLY A 539 -53.24 61.85 -48.41
N GLU A 540 -52.89 61.08 -47.37
CA GLU A 540 -53.55 61.00 -46.03
C GLU A 540 -54.72 59.98 -46.03
N ALA A 541 -54.96 59.09 -45.06
CA ALA A 541 -54.39 58.83 -43.73
C ALA A 541 -54.83 57.42 -43.19
N GLY A 542 -54.07 56.88 -42.21
CA GLY A 542 -54.50 56.00 -41.08
C GLY A 542 -54.83 54.52 -41.34
N ALA A 543 -54.50 53.52 -40.51
CA ALA A 543 -53.77 53.42 -39.23
C ALA A 543 -53.43 51.94 -38.88
N ALA A 544 -52.30 51.73 -38.17
CA ALA A 544 -51.91 50.73 -37.12
C ALA A 544 -52.11 49.18 -37.35
N ASN A 545 -51.25 48.24 -36.90
CA ASN A 545 -50.29 48.20 -35.79
C ASN A 545 -49.31 46.96 -35.84
N GLN A 546 -48.06 47.14 -35.34
CA GLN A 546 -47.08 46.23 -34.65
C GLN A 546 -46.59 44.89 -35.27
N GLY A 547 -45.32 44.42 -35.16
CA GLY A 547 -44.06 44.88 -34.53
C GLY A 547 -42.95 43.79 -34.73
N ALA A 548 -41.71 44.13 -35.15
CA ALA A 548 -40.43 44.20 -34.40
C ALA A 548 -39.47 43.00 -34.72
N ALA A 549 -38.34 43.17 -35.44
CA ALA A 549 -36.98 43.65 -35.09
C ALA A 549 -35.98 42.48 -34.82
N GLY A 550 -34.71 42.45 -35.25
CA GLY A 550 -33.88 43.37 -36.03
C GLY A 550 -32.39 42.91 -36.12
N GLN A 551 -31.61 43.68 -36.92
CA GLN A 551 -30.13 43.85 -36.95
C GLN A 551 -29.24 42.67 -37.43
N GLY A 552 -28.12 42.85 -38.13
CA GLY A 552 -27.26 44.02 -38.39
C GLY A 552 -25.78 43.59 -38.40
N GLY A 553 -24.97 44.04 -39.35
CA GLY A 553 -23.70 43.39 -39.72
C GLY A 553 -22.38 44.05 -39.29
N ALA A 554 -21.31 43.47 -39.86
CA ALA A 554 -19.98 44.01 -40.21
C ALA A 554 -18.83 44.14 -39.17
N LYS A 555 -17.70 43.50 -39.58
CA LYS A 555 -16.27 43.92 -39.58
C LYS A 555 -15.38 43.96 -38.31
N SER A 556 -14.16 43.47 -38.57
CA SER A 556 -12.79 43.87 -38.13
C SER A 556 -12.17 43.40 -36.80
N ALA A 557 -11.15 42.53 -36.95
CA ALA A 557 -9.71 42.72 -36.66
C ALA A 557 -9.13 42.88 -35.23
N ALA A 558 -7.91 42.32 -35.10
CA ALA A 558 -6.87 42.46 -34.06
C ALA A 558 -7.03 41.55 -32.81
N ASN A 559 -6.01 40.92 -32.20
CA ASN A 559 -4.55 41.10 -32.21
C ASN A 559 -3.86 39.91 -31.48
N GLY A 560 -2.60 39.62 -31.83
CA GLY A 560 -1.56 38.98 -30.97
C GLY A 560 -1.68 37.47 -30.70
N GLY A 561 -0.64 36.64 -30.71
CA GLY A 561 0.81 36.82 -30.79
C GLY A 561 1.49 35.59 -30.17
N GLN A 562 2.70 35.31 -30.65
CA GLN A 562 3.77 34.47 -30.09
C GLN A 562 3.85 32.96 -30.41
N ALA A 563 4.96 32.68 -31.09
CA ALA A 563 5.72 31.43 -31.13
C ALA A 563 6.75 31.40 -29.98
N GLU A 564 7.11 30.21 -29.49
CA GLU A 564 8.44 29.72 -29.07
C GLU A 564 8.25 28.34 -28.39
N LYS A 565 8.86 27.25 -28.90
CA LYS A 565 10.19 26.68 -28.55
C LYS A 565 10.41 26.38 -27.06
N THR A 566 10.69 25.09 -26.77
CA THR A 566 11.80 24.48 -25.99
C THR A 566 11.30 23.14 -25.41
N GLU A 567 11.78 21.97 -25.86
CA GLU A 567 13.00 21.29 -25.39
C GLU A 567 13.15 21.17 -23.86
N GLY A 568 13.26 19.91 -23.40
CA GLY A 568 14.30 19.48 -22.47
C GLY A 568 14.09 19.69 -20.98
N GLY A 569 13.93 18.59 -20.23
CA GLY A 569 14.37 18.53 -18.84
C GLY A 569 13.58 17.64 -17.87
N GLY A 570 14.06 16.40 -17.69
CA GLY A 570 14.22 15.80 -16.36
C GLY A 570 13.04 15.07 -15.71
N LYS A 571 13.07 13.73 -15.80
CA LYS A 571 13.45 12.87 -14.67
C LYS A 571 13.88 11.49 -15.15
#